data_AF-A0AAQ4EMR5-F1
#
_entry.id   AF-A0AAQ4EMR5-F1
#
_cell.length_a   1.000
_cell.length_b   1.000
_cell.length_c   1.000
_cell.angle_alpha   90.00
_cell.angle_beta   90.00
_cell.angle_gamma   90.00
#
_symmetry.space_group_name_H-M   'P 1'
#
loop_
_entity.id
_entity.type
_entity.pdbx_description
1 polymer ?
#
loop_
_entity_poly.entity_id
_entity_poly.type
_entity_poly.pdbx_seq_one_letter_code
_entity_poly.pdbx_strand_id
1 'polypeptide(L)'
;MEEKGNGEGGDGVEEGGEEGGEIRAEVGGEVGGEVGEEKKKKKKKKKKKKKKKKKKKKKKKKKKKKKKKKKKKKKKKKKKTKKKKKKKKKKKKRRREKKKKKKKKKKKKKKKKKKREEEEEEEEEEEEEEKKKKRRKRRKRRRRRRNYCYHLLLSPLAKLVTTRSQILSEADPIKNWAEPYPWRADATYAAMLARLVHAHMTGAGTCGSLSSDNGFLSYPPHPFSQRTQLARFRMNLTADPHVLFVRKPVHAAQAMLGKLASRVVVATVRHQAQDDAGEPAPQLGVIATASGSHSLSALLYHSNESVWQPGVEAKVSLRAQLDWTTGASWAVYQVDNQLTNPYAAWVRQGCPPFPSALQLDDIRASEVCVSPYAPSNRAPFVAGVLRTDNASPSVRFQDQEKRHSSFLHV
;
A
#
# COMPACT_ATOMS: atom_id res chain seq x y z
N MET A 1 -11.81 17.64 3.34
CA MET A 1 -13.02 16.84 3.11
C MET A 1 -13.74 16.68 4.43
N GLU A 2 -14.65 17.62 4.67
CA GLU A 2 -15.87 17.38 5.42
C GLU A 2 -16.85 16.83 4.39
N GLU A 3 -17.42 15.66 4.63
CA GLU A 3 -18.76 15.27 4.16
C GLU A 3 -19.52 14.98 5.46
N LYS A 4 -20.51 15.76 5.91
CA LYS A 4 -21.81 16.12 5.31
C LYS A 4 -22.61 14.89 4.89
N GLY A 5 -23.14 14.18 5.89
CA GLY A 5 -24.38 13.44 5.77
C GLY A 5 -25.56 14.35 6.08
N ASN A 6 -26.39 14.58 5.06
CA ASN A 6 -27.74 15.14 5.16
C ASN A 6 -28.66 14.14 5.85
N GLY A 7 -29.50 14.63 6.76
CA GLY A 7 -30.67 13.93 7.25
C GLY A 7 -31.84 14.89 7.17
N GLU A 8 -32.72 14.62 6.22
CA GLU A 8 -33.98 15.29 5.95
C GLU A 8 -35.04 14.94 7.00
N GLY A 9 -36.11 15.75 7.06
CA GLY A 9 -37.42 15.29 7.51
C GLY A 9 -37.98 16.02 8.73
N GLY A 10 -38.98 16.87 8.50
CA GLY A 10 -40.00 17.19 9.51
C GLY A 10 -40.30 18.67 9.75
N ASP A 11 -40.69 19.42 8.70
CA ASP A 11 -41.48 20.64 8.88
C ASP A 11 -42.97 20.25 8.96
N GLY A 12 -43.50 20.17 10.18
CA GLY A 12 -44.93 20.07 10.44
C GLY A 12 -45.50 21.47 10.66
N VAL A 13 -46.16 22.01 9.65
CA VAL A 13 -47.04 23.19 9.76
C VAL A 13 -48.38 22.76 9.16
N GLU A 14 -49.36 22.49 10.01
CA GLU A 14 -50.77 22.51 9.63
C GLU A 14 -51.55 23.39 10.60
N GLU A 15 -52.38 24.22 9.99
CA GLU A 15 -53.38 25.10 10.58
C GLU A 15 -54.68 24.32 10.85
N GLY A 16 -55.44 24.78 11.84
CA GLY A 16 -56.78 24.30 12.19
C GLY A 16 -56.97 24.57 13.68
N GLY A 17 -57.85 25.45 14.15
CA GLY A 17 -59.22 25.65 13.73
C GLY A 17 -60.09 25.32 14.94
N GLU A 18 -59.98 26.08 16.03
CA GLU A 18 -60.85 25.92 17.21
C GLU A 18 -62.01 26.91 17.09
N GLU A 19 -63.13 26.41 16.58
CA GLU A 19 -64.46 27.00 16.72
C GLU A 19 -64.91 26.90 18.19
N GLY A 20 -64.99 28.05 18.85
CA GLY A 20 -65.66 28.19 20.14
C GLY A 20 -67.08 28.70 19.92
N GLY A 21 -68.05 27.80 20.01
CA GLY A 21 -69.46 28.14 20.14
C GLY A 21 -69.73 28.82 21.50
N GLU A 22 -70.42 29.96 21.46
CA GLU A 22 -71.04 30.56 22.64
C GLU A 22 -72.47 30.98 22.28
N ILE A 23 -73.41 30.18 22.80
CA ILE A 23 -74.86 30.37 22.80
C ILE A 23 -75.19 31.54 23.73
N ARG A 24 -75.97 32.54 23.28
CA ARG A 24 -76.94 33.24 24.14
C ARG A 24 -77.91 34.18 23.40
N ALA A 25 -79.14 33.68 23.29
CA ALA A 25 -80.42 34.30 23.64
C ALA A 25 -80.64 35.79 23.33
N GLU A 26 -81.50 36.01 22.34
CA GLU A 26 -82.40 37.15 22.22
C GLU A 26 -83.48 37.10 23.31
N VAL A 27 -83.75 38.23 23.98
CA VAL A 27 -85.05 38.55 24.58
C VAL A 27 -85.24 40.06 24.50
N GLY A 28 -86.34 40.47 23.86
CA GLY A 28 -86.82 41.84 23.78
C GLY A 28 -87.35 42.38 25.12
N GLY A 29 -87.92 43.58 25.08
CA GLY A 29 -88.59 44.18 26.24
C GLY A 29 -88.33 45.66 26.33
N GLU A 30 -89.17 46.42 25.63
CA GLU A 30 -89.48 47.81 25.91
C GLU A 30 -90.05 47.98 27.33
N VAL A 31 -90.14 49.24 27.77
CA VAL A 31 -91.11 49.83 28.70
C VAL A 31 -90.41 50.81 29.67
N GLY A 32 -90.79 52.08 29.51
CA GLY A 32 -91.20 52.96 30.61
C GLY A 32 -90.13 53.58 31.51
N GLY A 33 -90.25 54.90 31.72
CA GLY A 33 -89.70 55.56 32.90
C GLY A 33 -88.83 56.76 32.61
N GLU A 34 -89.48 57.86 32.22
CA GLU A 34 -89.03 59.22 32.52
C GLU A 34 -88.78 59.38 34.04
N VAL A 35 -88.12 60.47 34.44
CA VAL A 35 -87.61 60.78 35.79
C VAL A 35 -86.19 60.25 36.06
N GLY A 36 -85.17 60.99 35.61
CA GLY A 36 -83.80 60.80 36.11
C GLY A 36 -82.65 61.32 35.25
N GLU A 37 -82.85 62.37 34.44
CA GLU A 37 -81.82 62.90 33.55
C GLU A 37 -80.54 63.34 34.30
N GLU A 38 -80.67 63.77 35.55
CA GLU A 38 -79.54 64.20 36.39
C GLU A 38 -78.71 63.03 36.96
N LYS A 39 -79.37 61.93 37.38
CA LYS A 39 -78.69 60.68 37.82
C LYS A 39 -78.01 59.96 36.64
N LYS A 40 -78.60 60.01 35.43
CA LYS A 40 -78.02 59.44 34.19
C LYS A 40 -76.77 60.22 33.74
N LYS A 41 -76.78 61.56 33.81
CA LYS A 41 -75.59 62.41 33.60
C LYS A 41 -74.48 62.14 34.64
N LYS A 42 -74.79 62.01 35.94
CA LYS A 42 -73.82 61.60 36.99
C LYS A 42 -73.23 60.19 36.73
N LYS A 43 -74.05 59.20 36.36
CA LYS A 43 -73.61 57.81 36.06
C LYS A 43 -72.75 57.76 34.79
N LYS A 44 -73.08 58.52 33.73
CA LYS A 44 -72.30 58.66 32.49
C LYS A 44 -70.95 59.35 32.75
N LYS A 45 -70.91 60.40 33.59
CA LYS A 45 -69.69 61.09 34.03
C LYS A 45 -68.79 60.16 34.87
N LYS A 46 -69.36 59.37 35.79
CA LYS A 46 -68.64 58.34 36.59
C LYS A 46 -68.08 57.22 35.70
N LYS A 47 -68.84 56.73 34.71
CA LYS A 47 -68.40 55.72 33.72
C LYS A 47 -67.28 56.26 32.82
N LYS A 48 -67.37 57.51 32.36
CA LYS A 48 -66.32 58.20 31.57
C LYS A 48 -65.04 58.39 32.40
N LYS A 49 -65.14 58.78 33.68
CA LYS A 49 -64.01 58.89 34.62
C LYS A 49 -63.35 57.52 34.89
N LYS A 50 -64.14 56.46 35.08
CA LYS A 50 -63.65 55.06 35.25
C LYS A 50 -62.95 54.55 33.98
N LYS A 51 -63.50 54.81 32.78
CA LYS A 51 -62.90 54.47 31.47
C LYS A 51 -61.58 55.22 31.25
N LYS A 52 -61.52 56.52 31.57
CA LYS A 52 -60.28 57.35 31.51
C LYS A 52 -59.21 56.83 32.48
N LYS A 53 -59.58 56.45 33.72
CA LYS A 53 -58.67 55.85 34.72
C LYS A 53 -58.15 54.46 34.25
N LYS A 54 -59.02 53.61 33.68
CA LYS A 54 -58.64 52.29 33.10
C LYS A 54 -57.68 52.46 31.90
N LYS A 55 -57.94 53.43 31.00
CA LYS A 55 -57.06 53.76 29.85
C LYS A 55 -55.70 54.27 30.33
N LYS A 56 -55.64 55.15 31.35
CA LYS A 56 -54.39 55.64 31.96
C LYS A 56 -53.60 54.49 32.62
N LYS A 57 -54.26 53.57 33.35
CA LYS A 57 -53.63 52.37 33.95
C LYS A 57 -53.08 51.41 32.88
N LYS A 58 -53.83 51.17 31.78
CA LYS A 58 -53.39 50.34 30.63
C LYS A 58 -52.18 50.97 29.92
N LYS A 59 -52.16 52.30 29.71
CA LYS A 59 -51.01 53.04 29.13
C LYS A 59 -49.77 52.95 30.04
N LYS A 60 -49.92 53.10 31.36
CA LYS A 60 -48.82 52.94 32.34
C LYS A 60 -48.27 51.50 32.36
N LYS A 61 -49.15 50.47 32.32
CA LYS A 61 -48.75 49.04 32.23
C LYS A 61 -48.00 48.74 30.91
N LYS A 62 -48.48 49.24 29.76
CA LYS A 62 -47.77 49.13 28.46
C LYS A 62 -46.39 49.80 28.51
N LYS A 63 -46.26 51.02 29.07
CA LYS A 63 -44.98 51.72 29.21
C LYS A 63 -43.99 50.94 30.10
N LYS A 64 -44.46 50.37 31.23
CA LYS A 64 -43.64 49.51 32.12
C LYS A 64 -43.18 48.22 31.41
N LYS A 65 -44.06 47.55 30.66
CA LYS A 65 -43.73 46.35 29.85
C LYS A 65 -42.69 46.67 28.76
N LYS A 66 -42.82 47.80 28.04
CA LYS A 66 -41.85 48.27 27.03
C LYS A 66 -40.49 48.56 27.66
N LYS A 67 -40.44 49.24 28.83
CA LYS A 67 -39.19 49.51 29.58
C LYS A 67 -38.51 48.20 30.05
N LYS A 68 -39.27 47.22 30.56
CA LYS A 68 -38.76 45.88 30.95
C LYS A 68 -38.21 45.11 29.74
N LYS A 69 -38.89 45.13 28.59
CA LYS A 69 -38.43 44.50 27.32
C LYS A 69 -37.12 45.15 26.82
N LYS A 70 -37.01 46.48 26.85
CA LYS A 70 -35.78 47.21 26.47
C LYS A 70 -34.60 46.86 27.40
N LYS A 71 -34.82 46.80 28.73
CA LYS A 71 -33.80 46.38 29.72
C LYS A 71 -33.35 44.92 29.50
N LYS A 72 -34.28 43.98 29.21
CA LYS A 72 -33.96 42.57 28.88
C LYS A 72 -33.15 42.46 27.57
N LYS A 73 -33.51 43.23 26.52
CA LYS A 73 -32.75 43.28 25.25
C LYS A 73 -31.33 43.83 25.45
N LYS A 74 -31.15 44.90 26.24
CA LYS A 74 -29.82 45.46 26.58
C LYS A 74 -28.95 44.48 27.37
N LYS A 75 -29.53 43.77 28.37
CA LYS A 75 -28.82 42.70 29.11
C LYS A 75 -28.40 41.53 28.20
N LYS A 76 -29.30 41.05 27.31
CA LYS A 76 -28.98 40.00 26.33
C LYS A 76 -27.85 40.43 25.38
N LYS A 77 -27.88 41.66 24.86
CA LYS A 77 -26.81 42.22 24.00
C LYS A 77 -25.46 42.24 24.75
N LYS A 78 -25.42 42.75 25.99
CA LYS A 78 -24.19 42.78 26.83
C LYS A 78 -23.64 41.36 27.10
N LYS A 79 -24.50 40.37 27.38
CA LYS A 79 -24.09 38.96 27.58
C LYS A 79 -23.53 38.34 26.29
N LYS A 80 -24.16 38.57 25.13
CA LYS A 80 -23.65 38.13 23.82
C LYS A 80 -22.27 38.73 23.50
N THR A 81 -22.09 40.04 23.72
CA THR A 81 -20.80 40.70 23.50
C THR A 81 -19.70 40.17 24.44
N LYS A 82 -20.00 39.95 25.72
CA LYS A 82 -19.04 39.35 26.69
C LYS A 82 -18.65 37.92 26.27
N LYS A 83 -19.61 37.09 25.81
CA LYS A 83 -19.34 35.73 25.29
C LYS A 83 -18.47 35.76 24.03
N LYS A 84 -18.72 36.69 23.09
CA LYS A 84 -17.90 36.87 21.86
C LYS A 84 -16.47 37.30 22.19
N LYS A 85 -16.28 38.25 23.12
CA LYS A 85 -14.95 38.66 23.62
C LYS A 85 -14.19 37.49 24.29
N LYS A 86 -14.85 36.68 25.14
CA LYS A 86 -14.24 35.50 25.79
C LYS A 86 -13.81 34.43 24.75
N LYS A 87 -14.67 34.14 23.75
CA LYS A 87 -14.32 33.24 22.64
C LYS A 87 -13.12 33.74 21.83
N LYS A 88 -13.06 35.05 21.49
CA LYS A 88 -11.92 35.66 20.76
C LYS A 88 -10.61 35.56 21.56
N LYS A 89 -10.63 35.83 22.87
CA LYS A 89 -9.47 35.63 23.76
C LYS A 89 -9.01 34.16 23.80
N LYS A 90 -9.92 33.19 23.96
CA LYS A 90 -9.59 31.74 23.95
C LYS A 90 -8.98 31.29 22.61
N LYS A 91 -9.51 31.77 21.47
CA LYS A 91 -8.95 31.49 20.13
C LYS A 91 -7.54 32.09 19.96
N LYS A 92 -7.28 33.31 20.46
CA LYS A 92 -5.96 33.95 20.44
C LYS A 92 -4.94 33.18 21.29
N LYS A 93 -5.32 32.71 22.51
CA LYS A 93 -4.46 31.88 23.37
C LYS A 93 -4.07 30.56 22.69
N ARG A 94 -5.05 29.81 22.17
CA ARG A 94 -4.81 28.55 21.42
C ARG A 94 -3.88 28.74 20.20
N ARG A 95 -4.04 29.84 19.44
CA ARG A 95 -3.15 30.17 18.31
C ARG A 95 -1.71 30.43 18.77
N ARG A 96 -1.50 31.13 19.89
CA ARG A 96 -0.16 31.37 20.47
C ARG A 96 0.49 30.07 20.94
N GLU A 97 -0.25 29.19 21.61
CA GLU A 97 0.25 27.86 22.03
C GLU A 97 0.62 26.97 20.84
N LYS A 98 -0.22 26.91 19.79
CA LYS A 98 0.12 26.19 18.54
C LYS A 98 1.38 26.74 17.88
N LYS A 99 1.56 28.07 17.83
CA LYS A 99 2.79 28.70 17.30
C LYS A 99 4.03 28.34 18.14
N LYS A 100 3.92 28.36 19.49
CA LYS A 100 5.02 27.95 20.39
C LYS A 100 5.39 26.46 20.18
N LYS A 101 4.40 25.56 20.11
CA LYS A 101 4.64 24.13 19.82
C LYS A 101 5.30 23.91 18.45
N LYS A 102 4.87 24.62 17.40
CA LYS A 102 5.48 24.54 16.06
C LYS A 102 6.94 25.03 16.07
N LYS A 103 7.24 26.14 16.77
CA LYS A 103 8.63 26.62 16.95
C LYS A 103 9.50 25.61 17.71
N LYS A 104 9.01 25.01 18.81
CA LYS A 104 9.74 23.96 19.57
C LYS A 104 10.02 22.72 18.70
N LYS A 105 9.05 22.27 17.90
CA LYS A 105 9.22 21.14 16.95
C LYS A 105 10.25 21.47 15.86
N LYS A 106 10.25 22.69 15.31
CA LYS A 106 11.26 23.13 14.32
C LYS A 106 12.67 23.18 14.93
N LYS A 107 12.84 23.69 16.16
CA LYS A 107 14.13 23.70 16.87
C LYS A 107 14.64 22.28 17.16
N LYS A 108 13.76 21.35 17.59
CA LYS A 108 14.12 19.94 17.80
C LYS A 108 14.54 19.24 16.50
N LYS A 109 13.83 19.49 15.39
CA LYS A 109 14.23 18.98 14.07
C LYS A 109 15.58 19.51 13.60
N LYS A 110 15.85 20.82 13.76
CA LYS A 110 17.15 21.42 13.42
C LYS A 110 18.30 20.83 14.25
N LYS A 111 18.10 20.63 15.56
CA LYS A 111 19.10 19.98 16.44
C LYS A 111 19.36 18.53 16.02
N LYS A 112 18.31 17.76 15.67
CA LYS A 112 18.47 16.38 15.19
C LYS A 112 19.19 16.30 13.83
N LYS A 113 18.93 17.25 12.92
CA LYS A 113 19.65 17.33 11.64
C LYS A 113 21.15 17.59 11.85
N LYS A 114 21.50 18.59 12.68
CA LYS A 114 22.91 18.90 12.99
C LYS A 114 23.65 17.71 13.61
N LYS A 115 23.04 17.02 14.58
CA LYS A 115 23.65 15.82 15.21
C LYS A 115 23.92 14.70 14.20
N ARG A 116 23.03 14.53 13.21
CA ARG A 116 23.20 13.51 12.17
C ARG A 116 24.28 13.91 11.15
N GLU A 117 24.37 15.20 10.81
CA GLU A 117 25.45 15.72 9.97
C GLU A 117 26.81 15.55 10.65
N GLU A 118 26.90 15.81 11.97
CA GLU A 118 28.12 15.56 12.78
C GLU A 118 28.48 14.06 12.83
N GLU A 119 27.50 13.16 13.03
CA GLU A 119 27.72 11.70 13.00
C GLU A 119 28.16 11.19 11.61
N GLU A 120 27.59 11.70 10.52
CA GLU A 120 27.99 11.33 9.14
C GLU A 120 29.41 11.82 8.81
N GLU A 121 29.84 12.98 9.32
CA GLU A 121 31.21 13.52 9.13
C GLU A 121 32.25 12.69 9.92
N GLU A 122 31.94 12.27 11.15
CA GLU A 122 32.80 11.37 11.94
C GLU A 122 32.96 9.99 11.26
N GLU A 123 31.89 9.41 10.71
CA GLU A 123 31.95 8.13 9.96
C GLU A 123 32.81 8.24 8.68
N GLU A 124 32.72 9.35 7.95
CA GLU A 124 33.55 9.58 6.75
C GLU A 124 35.05 9.71 7.09
N GLU A 125 35.39 10.37 8.21
CA GLU A 125 36.78 10.48 8.69
C GLU A 125 37.36 9.10 9.07
N GLU A 126 36.59 8.27 9.78
CA GLU A 126 37.00 6.90 10.15
C GLU A 126 37.23 6.02 8.91
N GLU A 127 36.34 6.08 7.92
CA GLU A 127 36.50 5.37 6.65
C GLU A 127 37.77 5.81 5.90
N GLU A 128 38.06 7.11 5.87
CA GLU A 128 39.25 7.62 5.19
C GLU A 128 40.53 7.16 5.88
N GLU A 129 40.55 7.13 7.22
CA GLU A 129 41.67 6.63 8.01
C GLU A 129 41.89 5.12 7.78
N GLU A 130 40.81 4.34 7.69
CA GLU A 130 40.88 2.91 7.40
C GLU A 130 41.41 2.65 5.96
N LYS A 131 40.95 3.44 4.97
CA LYS A 131 41.47 3.42 3.60
C LYS A 131 42.95 3.78 3.56
N LYS A 132 43.41 4.78 4.34
CA LYS A 132 44.84 5.14 4.48
C LYS A 132 45.63 3.99 5.11
N LYS A 133 45.13 3.34 6.16
CA LYS A 133 45.74 2.14 6.79
C LYS A 133 45.86 0.97 5.80
N LYS A 134 44.81 0.67 5.03
CA LYS A 134 44.81 -0.36 3.96
C LYS A 134 45.83 -0.05 2.86
N ARG A 135 45.93 1.22 2.41
CA ARG A 135 46.95 1.68 1.44
C ARG A 135 48.37 1.49 1.96
N ARG A 136 48.65 1.83 3.23
CA ARG A 136 49.95 1.59 3.89
C ARG A 136 50.30 0.10 3.94
N LYS A 137 49.35 -0.77 4.31
CA LYS A 137 49.53 -2.24 4.31
C LYS A 137 49.82 -2.79 2.90
N ARG A 138 49.10 -2.33 1.88
CA ARG A 138 49.33 -2.72 0.46
C ARG A 138 50.74 -2.30 -0.02
N ARG A 139 51.21 -1.09 0.32
CA ARG A 139 52.57 -0.64 0.00
C ARG A 139 53.64 -1.52 0.66
N LYS A 140 53.48 -1.89 1.94
CA LYS A 140 54.38 -2.83 2.64
C LYS A 140 54.42 -4.21 1.97
N ARG A 141 53.26 -4.76 1.57
CA ARG A 141 53.18 -6.04 0.84
C ARG A 141 53.86 -5.98 -0.54
N ARG A 142 53.69 -4.89 -1.29
CA ARG A 142 54.37 -4.69 -2.59
C ARG A 142 55.90 -4.64 -2.45
N ARG A 143 56.42 -4.00 -1.40
CA ARG A 143 57.87 -4.02 -1.09
C ARG A 143 58.38 -5.44 -0.80
N ARG A 144 57.65 -6.22 0.02
CA ARG A 144 57.99 -7.64 0.28
C ARG A 144 57.95 -8.51 -0.99
N ARG A 145 56.95 -8.30 -1.85
CA ARG A 145 56.83 -9.03 -3.13
C ARG A 145 57.91 -8.67 -4.15
N ARG A 146 58.37 -7.41 -4.20
CA ARG A 146 59.55 -7.04 -5.02
C ARG A 146 60.80 -7.78 -4.56
N ASN A 147 61.04 -7.91 -3.24
CA ASN A 147 62.16 -8.72 -2.73
C ASN A 147 62.00 -10.22 -3.04
N TYR A 148 60.78 -10.75 -3.05
CA TYR A 148 60.52 -12.16 -3.40
C TYR A 148 60.58 -12.44 -4.92
N CYS A 149 60.28 -11.45 -5.78
CA CYS A 149 60.35 -11.60 -7.24
C CYS A 149 61.78 -11.76 -7.76
N TYR A 150 62.79 -11.21 -7.07
CA TYR A 150 64.19 -11.49 -7.41
C TYR A 150 64.60 -12.94 -7.11
N HIS A 151 63.91 -13.63 -6.18
CA HIS A 151 64.15 -15.05 -5.89
C HIS A 151 63.34 -16.01 -6.77
N LEU A 152 62.18 -15.59 -7.28
CA LEU A 152 61.25 -16.47 -8.02
C LEU A 152 61.36 -16.40 -9.55
N LEU A 153 62.18 -15.51 -10.10
CA LEU A 153 62.49 -15.47 -11.55
C LEU A 153 63.44 -16.59 -12.00
N LEU A 154 63.83 -17.51 -11.11
CA LEU A 154 64.69 -18.67 -11.39
C LEU A 154 63.98 -20.04 -11.29
N SER A 155 62.65 -20.11 -11.29
CA SER A 155 61.94 -21.41 -11.25
C SER A 155 60.96 -21.59 -12.43
N PRO A 156 61.10 -22.62 -13.28
CA PRO A 156 60.28 -22.83 -14.48
C PRO A 156 58.87 -23.40 -14.25
N LEU A 157 58.37 -23.53 -13.01
CA LEU A 157 57.22 -24.38 -12.69
C LEU A 157 55.87 -23.66 -12.45
N ALA A 158 55.71 -22.40 -12.88
CA ALA A 158 54.48 -21.62 -12.65
C ALA A 158 53.52 -21.60 -13.87
N LYS A 159 53.42 -22.69 -14.62
CA LYS A 159 52.39 -22.89 -15.66
C LYS A 159 51.46 -24.04 -15.30
N LEU A 160 50.73 -23.90 -14.19
CA LEU A 160 49.49 -24.65 -13.95
C LEU A 160 48.40 -23.63 -13.67
N VAL A 161 47.59 -23.40 -14.68
CA VAL A 161 46.44 -22.49 -14.70
C VAL A 161 45.47 -22.93 -13.61
N THR A 162 45.48 -22.21 -12.49
CA THR A 162 44.42 -22.30 -11.50
C THR A 162 43.21 -21.56 -12.09
N THR A 163 42.31 -22.27 -12.77
CA THR A 163 41.00 -21.75 -13.16
C THR A 163 40.17 -21.53 -11.90
N ARG A 164 40.40 -20.39 -11.24
CA ARG A 164 39.67 -20.01 -10.04
C ARG A 164 38.23 -19.72 -10.45
N SER A 165 37.30 -20.56 -9.99
CA SER A 165 35.86 -20.37 -10.18
C SER A 165 35.48 -18.92 -9.85
N GLN A 166 34.98 -18.19 -10.83
CA GLN A 166 34.55 -16.81 -10.64
C GLN A 166 33.24 -16.82 -9.85
N ILE A 167 33.08 -15.94 -8.87
CA ILE A 167 31.85 -15.78 -8.09
C ILE A 167 31.31 -14.38 -8.39
N LEU A 168 30.06 -14.30 -8.84
CA LEU A 168 29.36 -13.04 -9.03
C LEU A 168 28.41 -12.82 -7.84
N SER A 169 28.90 -12.12 -6.82
CA SER A 169 28.18 -11.95 -5.54
C SER A 169 27.11 -10.85 -5.54
N GLU A 170 27.07 -9.99 -6.56
CA GLU A 170 26.14 -8.86 -6.71
C GLU A 170 25.58 -8.80 -8.15
N ALA A 171 24.94 -9.89 -8.57
CA ALA A 171 24.38 -10.05 -9.91
C ALA A 171 23.02 -9.36 -10.05
N ASP A 172 22.96 -8.05 -9.83
CA ASP A 172 21.71 -7.29 -9.89
C ASP A 172 21.58 -6.45 -11.17
N PRO A 173 20.35 -6.28 -11.70
CA PRO A 173 20.12 -5.53 -12.95
C PRO A 173 20.60 -4.07 -12.93
N ILE A 174 20.43 -3.39 -11.79
CA ILE A 174 20.84 -1.98 -11.60
C ILE A 174 21.46 -1.83 -10.21
N LYS A 175 22.49 -0.99 -10.10
CA LYS A 175 23.12 -0.59 -8.84
C LYS A 175 22.11 0.13 -7.92
N ASN A 176 22.45 0.25 -6.64
CA ASN A 176 21.66 0.95 -5.62
C ASN A 176 20.29 0.29 -5.31
N TRP A 177 20.26 -0.53 -4.26
CA TRP A 177 19.08 -1.27 -3.84
C TRP A 177 17.94 -0.38 -3.31
N ALA A 178 18.27 0.79 -2.75
CA ALA A 178 17.33 1.64 -2.03
C ALA A 178 16.52 2.57 -2.95
N GLU A 179 16.97 2.76 -4.19
CA GLU A 179 16.26 3.57 -5.16
C GLU A 179 14.93 2.93 -5.58
N PRO A 180 13.80 3.67 -5.60
CA PRO A 180 12.49 3.10 -5.87
C PRO A 180 12.25 2.97 -7.38
N TYR A 181 12.02 1.75 -7.85
CA TYR A 181 11.57 1.47 -9.21
C TYR A 181 10.30 0.62 -9.21
N PRO A 182 9.27 0.97 -10.00
CA PRO A 182 8.02 0.19 -10.06
C PRO A 182 8.24 -1.28 -10.43
N TRP A 183 9.11 -1.57 -11.40
CA TRP A 183 9.40 -2.94 -11.84
C TRP A 183 10.04 -3.82 -10.74
N ARG A 184 10.62 -3.24 -9.68
CA ARG A 184 11.14 -3.99 -8.51
C ARG A 184 10.03 -4.53 -7.63
N ALA A 185 8.80 -4.03 -7.77
CA ALA A 185 7.68 -4.31 -6.88
C ALA A 185 6.92 -5.59 -7.25
N ASP A 186 6.96 -6.00 -8.52
CA ASP A 186 6.02 -6.95 -9.10
C ASP A 186 6.70 -8.07 -9.92
N ALA A 187 5.95 -8.76 -10.78
CA ALA A 187 6.44 -9.91 -11.55
C ALA A 187 7.50 -9.54 -12.60
N THR A 188 7.68 -8.25 -12.90
CA THR A 188 8.73 -7.78 -13.84
C THR A 188 10.11 -8.16 -13.33
N TYR A 189 10.41 -7.86 -12.07
CA TYR A 189 11.69 -8.23 -11.47
C TYR A 189 11.85 -9.75 -11.33
N ALA A 190 10.77 -10.46 -11.03
CA ALA A 190 10.77 -11.92 -10.97
C ALA A 190 11.17 -12.57 -12.31
N ALA A 191 10.57 -12.12 -13.42
CA ALA A 191 10.87 -12.61 -14.75
C ALA A 191 12.27 -12.23 -15.23
N MET A 192 12.73 -11.01 -14.91
CA MET A 192 14.09 -10.58 -15.20
C MET A 192 15.14 -11.40 -14.43
N LEU A 193 14.87 -11.77 -13.17
CA LEU A 193 15.74 -12.66 -12.40
C LEU A 193 15.84 -14.06 -13.04
N ALA A 194 14.72 -14.64 -13.45
CA ALA A 194 14.70 -15.94 -14.12
C ALA A 194 15.49 -15.89 -15.45
N ARG A 195 15.31 -14.82 -16.24
CA ARG A 195 16.08 -14.59 -17.47
C ARG A 195 17.58 -14.47 -17.19
N LEU A 196 17.98 -13.74 -16.14
CA LEU A 196 19.39 -13.59 -15.76
C LEU A 196 20.02 -14.92 -15.37
N VAL A 197 19.32 -15.74 -14.58
CA VAL A 197 19.77 -17.08 -14.22
C VAL A 197 19.90 -17.97 -15.46
N HIS A 198 18.92 -17.95 -16.35
CA HIS A 198 18.97 -18.72 -17.59
C HIS A 198 20.17 -18.32 -18.47
N ALA A 199 20.37 -17.02 -18.70
CA ALA A 199 21.50 -16.50 -19.46
C ALA A 199 22.85 -16.90 -18.84
N HIS A 200 22.92 -16.96 -17.50
CA HIS A 200 24.10 -17.43 -16.78
C HIS A 200 24.36 -18.93 -16.98
N MET A 201 23.31 -19.75 -16.98
CA MET A 201 23.41 -21.20 -17.20
C MET A 201 23.86 -21.55 -18.62
N THR A 202 23.47 -20.74 -19.63
CA THR A 202 23.76 -21.00 -21.05
C THR A 202 24.97 -20.22 -21.60
N GLY A 203 25.49 -19.25 -20.85
CA GLY A 203 26.56 -18.36 -21.31
C GLY A 203 27.96 -18.99 -21.29
N ALA A 204 28.81 -18.61 -22.26
CA ALA A 204 30.21 -19.00 -22.34
C ALA A 204 31.06 -18.21 -21.33
N GLY A 205 31.14 -18.70 -20.09
CA GLY A 205 31.90 -18.05 -19.02
C GLY A 205 31.35 -18.31 -17.63
N THR A 206 30.95 -19.55 -17.35
CA THR A 206 30.21 -19.93 -16.15
C THR A 206 30.99 -19.56 -14.87
N CYS A 207 30.57 -18.47 -14.24
CA CYS A 207 30.88 -18.21 -12.84
C CYS A 207 30.24 -19.33 -12.00
N GLY A 208 30.98 -19.89 -11.03
CA GLY A 208 30.50 -21.05 -10.26
C GLY A 208 29.43 -20.71 -9.24
N SER A 209 29.12 -19.42 -9.01
CA SER A 209 28.05 -19.00 -8.12
C SER A 209 27.55 -17.60 -8.48
N LEU A 210 26.22 -17.46 -8.51
CA LEU A 210 25.47 -16.24 -8.78
C LEU A 210 24.66 -15.87 -7.53
N SER A 211 24.80 -14.65 -7.04
CA SER A 211 24.01 -14.14 -5.91
C SER A 211 23.36 -12.80 -6.26
N SER A 212 22.07 -12.66 -5.95
CA SER A 212 21.35 -11.39 -6.03
C SER A 212 21.38 -10.71 -4.67
N ASP A 213 21.81 -9.45 -4.63
CA ASP A 213 21.89 -8.69 -3.39
C ASP A 213 20.56 -7.96 -3.13
N ASN A 214 19.57 -8.75 -2.70
CA ASN A 214 18.19 -8.31 -2.47
C ASN A 214 17.64 -8.69 -1.07
N GLY A 215 18.52 -9.06 -0.14
CA GLY A 215 18.19 -9.37 1.26
C GLY A 215 17.90 -8.15 2.14
N PHE A 216 17.80 -6.96 1.55
CA PHE A 216 17.59 -5.71 2.28
C PHE A 216 16.17 -5.55 2.84
N LEU A 217 16.03 -4.70 3.86
CA LEU A 217 14.74 -4.30 4.43
C LEU A 217 14.25 -2.98 3.85
N SER A 218 13.06 -2.97 3.24
CA SER A 218 12.54 -1.77 2.59
C SER A 218 12.12 -0.66 3.56
N TYR A 219 12.21 0.59 3.12
CA TYR A 219 11.91 1.79 3.90
C TYR A 219 10.70 2.57 3.33
N PRO A 220 9.83 3.11 4.21
CA PRO A 220 8.80 4.07 3.79
C PRO A 220 9.41 5.31 3.10
N PRO A 221 8.76 5.87 2.07
CA PRO A 221 7.41 5.53 1.60
C PRO A 221 7.36 4.43 0.52
N HIS A 222 8.43 3.62 0.37
CA HIS A 222 8.61 2.69 -0.75
C HIS A 222 8.73 1.23 -0.28
N PRO A 223 7.68 0.64 0.34
CA PRO A 223 7.75 -0.73 0.86
C PRO A 223 8.00 -1.78 -0.23
N PHE A 224 7.48 -1.57 -1.45
CA PHE A 224 7.59 -2.54 -2.55
C PHE A 224 8.66 -2.20 -3.59
N SER A 225 8.87 -0.92 -3.93
CA SER A 225 9.65 -0.52 -5.11
C SER A 225 11.18 -0.52 -4.88
N GLN A 226 11.66 -0.88 -3.69
CA GLN A 226 13.09 -1.09 -3.44
C GLN A 226 13.51 -2.53 -3.80
N ARG A 227 14.80 -2.76 -4.01
CA ARG A 227 15.35 -4.09 -4.36
C ARG A 227 15.43 -4.96 -3.11
N THR A 228 14.30 -5.54 -2.75
CA THR A 228 14.11 -6.41 -1.60
C THR A 228 13.30 -7.65 -1.99
N GLN A 229 13.47 -8.75 -1.26
CA GLN A 229 12.62 -9.94 -1.39
C GLN A 229 11.24 -9.76 -0.75
N LEU A 230 11.19 -8.97 0.34
CA LEU A 230 9.97 -8.73 1.12
C LEU A 230 9.64 -7.23 1.15
N ALA A 231 8.35 -6.91 1.17
CA ALA A 231 7.86 -5.57 1.46
C ALA A 231 7.61 -5.41 2.97
N ARG A 232 8.25 -4.43 3.59
CA ARG A 232 8.20 -4.20 5.03
C ARG A 232 7.20 -3.09 5.40
N PHE A 233 6.26 -3.42 6.29
CA PHE A 233 5.33 -2.47 6.91
C PHE A 233 5.66 -2.32 8.40
N ARG A 234 5.83 -1.07 8.85
CA ARG A 234 6.09 -0.74 10.27
C ARG A 234 4.82 -0.20 10.90
N MET A 235 4.14 -1.03 11.69
CA MET A 235 2.83 -0.74 12.29
C MET A 235 2.97 0.13 13.54
N ASN A 236 3.45 1.36 13.36
CA ASN A 236 3.80 2.25 14.48
C ASN A 236 2.59 2.89 15.19
N LEU A 237 1.37 2.71 14.67
CA LEU A 237 0.15 3.32 15.21
C LEU A 237 -0.71 2.35 16.04
N THR A 238 -0.31 1.09 16.17
CA THR A 238 -0.95 0.11 17.04
C THR A 238 -0.52 0.30 18.49
N ALA A 239 -1.22 -0.32 19.45
CA ALA A 239 -0.88 -0.25 20.87
C ALA A 239 0.55 -0.74 21.11
N ASP A 240 0.90 -1.87 20.49
CA ASP A 240 2.25 -2.42 20.44
C ASP A 240 2.82 -2.28 19.02
N PRO A 241 3.84 -1.43 18.81
CA PRO A 241 4.49 -1.29 17.50
C PRO A 241 5.13 -2.60 17.05
N HIS A 242 4.77 -3.05 15.85
CA HIS A 242 5.29 -4.29 15.27
C HIS A 242 5.63 -4.13 13.79
N VAL A 243 6.23 -5.16 13.20
CA VAL A 243 6.63 -5.18 11.78
C VAL A 243 5.94 -6.33 11.08
N LEU A 244 5.42 -6.06 9.90
CA LEU A 244 4.80 -7.06 9.03
C LEU A 244 5.54 -7.12 7.71
N PHE A 245 5.61 -8.32 7.15
CA PHE A 245 6.20 -8.58 5.85
C PHE A 245 5.15 -9.13 4.89
N VAL A 246 5.31 -8.75 3.63
CA VAL A 246 4.59 -9.29 2.47
C VAL A 246 5.64 -9.81 1.50
N ARG A 247 5.48 -11.04 1.02
CA ARG A 247 6.36 -11.63 0.00
C ARG A 247 6.15 -10.92 -1.33
N LYS A 248 7.25 -10.53 -1.98
CA LYS A 248 7.19 -9.95 -3.32
C LYS A 248 7.34 -11.06 -4.37
N PRO A 249 6.88 -10.84 -5.62
CA PRO A 249 7.00 -11.83 -6.69
C PRO A 249 8.42 -12.40 -6.90
N VAL A 250 9.46 -11.59 -6.70
CA VAL A 250 10.85 -12.07 -6.80
C VAL A 250 11.19 -13.17 -5.79
N HIS A 251 10.63 -13.13 -4.58
CA HIS A 251 10.80 -14.18 -3.58
C HIS A 251 10.16 -15.50 -4.05
N ALA A 252 8.98 -15.41 -4.69
CA ALA A 252 8.32 -16.58 -5.25
C ALA A 252 9.12 -17.18 -6.44
N ALA A 253 9.69 -16.33 -7.30
CA ALA A 253 10.57 -16.80 -8.38
C ALA A 253 11.84 -17.47 -7.87
N GLN A 254 12.46 -16.97 -6.80
CA GLN A 254 13.59 -17.65 -6.15
C GLN A 254 13.19 -19.02 -5.57
N ALA A 255 12.00 -19.13 -4.98
CA ALA A 255 11.48 -20.42 -4.52
C ALA A 255 11.24 -21.39 -5.68
N MET A 256 10.74 -20.91 -6.82
CA MET A 256 10.56 -21.72 -8.04
C MET A 256 11.90 -22.17 -8.65
N LEU A 257 12.92 -21.30 -8.68
CA LEU A 257 14.28 -21.67 -9.06
C LEU A 257 14.86 -22.75 -8.14
N GLY A 258 14.56 -22.69 -6.84
CA GLY A 258 14.96 -23.72 -5.87
C GLY A 258 14.29 -25.09 -6.07
N LYS A 259 13.26 -25.19 -6.91
CA LYS A 259 12.60 -26.46 -7.27
C LYS A 259 13.20 -27.11 -8.54
N LEU A 260 14.15 -26.44 -9.20
CA LEU A 260 14.88 -27.05 -10.31
C LEU A 260 15.70 -28.25 -9.82
N ALA A 261 15.77 -29.29 -10.65
CA ALA A 261 16.51 -30.52 -10.36
C ALA A 261 18.00 -30.39 -10.71
N SER A 262 18.76 -31.46 -10.43
CA SER A 262 20.23 -31.46 -10.55
C SER A 262 20.77 -31.50 -11.98
N ARG A 263 19.98 -32.00 -12.95
CA ARG A 263 20.43 -32.15 -14.35
C ARG A 263 19.63 -31.26 -15.29
N VAL A 264 20.30 -30.36 -16.00
CA VAL A 264 19.69 -29.57 -17.08
C VAL A 264 19.35 -30.47 -18.25
N VAL A 265 18.16 -30.28 -18.82
CA VAL A 265 17.66 -31.02 -19.99
C VAL A 265 17.61 -30.06 -21.17
N VAL A 266 17.87 -30.58 -22.37
CA VAL A 266 17.76 -29.81 -23.60
C VAL A 266 16.32 -29.36 -23.79
N ALA A 267 16.13 -28.05 -23.91
CA ALA A 267 14.84 -27.45 -24.22
C ALA A 267 15.00 -26.48 -25.39
N THR A 268 14.07 -26.52 -26.34
CA THR A 268 14.08 -25.66 -27.52
C THR A 268 12.82 -24.82 -27.53
N VAL A 269 12.99 -23.50 -27.60
CA VAL A 269 11.89 -22.55 -27.81
C VAL A 269 11.75 -22.32 -29.31
N ARG A 270 10.60 -22.67 -29.88
CA ARG A 270 10.26 -22.39 -31.28
C ARG A 270 9.21 -21.29 -31.31
N HIS A 271 9.56 -20.15 -31.90
CA HIS A 271 8.60 -19.09 -32.16
C HIS A 271 7.81 -19.47 -33.42
N GLN A 272 6.48 -19.42 -33.31
CA GLN A 272 5.64 -19.44 -34.51
C GLN A 272 5.85 -18.08 -35.19
N ALA A 273 6.22 -18.09 -36.48
CA ALA A 273 6.64 -16.90 -37.22
C ALA A 273 5.70 -15.71 -36.94
N GLN A 274 6.28 -14.59 -36.53
CA GLN A 274 5.56 -13.34 -36.31
C GLN A 274 6.07 -12.33 -37.33
N ASP A 275 5.14 -11.67 -38.01
CA ASP A 275 5.42 -10.71 -39.08
C ASP A 275 6.44 -9.64 -38.63
N ASP A 276 7.38 -9.33 -39.53
CA ASP A 276 8.53 -8.44 -39.39
C ASP A 276 8.15 -6.98 -39.02
N ALA A 277 7.74 -6.74 -37.77
CA ALA A 277 7.70 -5.41 -37.18
C ALA A 277 8.84 -5.32 -36.15
N GLY A 278 9.88 -4.55 -36.50
CA GLY A 278 11.20 -4.46 -35.82
C GLY A 278 11.24 -3.94 -34.38
N GLU A 279 10.24 -4.22 -33.56
CA GLU A 279 10.30 -4.05 -32.11
C GLU A 279 10.95 -5.29 -31.47
N PRO A 280 11.84 -5.13 -30.46
CA PRO A 280 12.43 -6.28 -29.77
C PRO A 280 11.33 -7.05 -29.04
N ALA A 281 10.95 -8.21 -29.60
CA ALA A 281 9.93 -9.05 -29.01
C ALA A 281 10.31 -9.45 -27.58
N PRO A 282 9.37 -9.43 -26.63
CA PRO A 282 9.62 -9.87 -25.25
C PRO A 282 10.17 -11.29 -25.25
N GLN A 283 11.24 -11.53 -24.48
CA GLN A 283 11.97 -12.80 -24.55
C GLN A 283 11.24 -13.87 -23.74
N LEU A 284 10.73 -14.88 -24.45
CA LEU A 284 10.28 -16.14 -23.88
C LEU A 284 11.48 -17.09 -23.73
N GLY A 285 11.66 -17.69 -22.56
CA GLY A 285 12.69 -18.70 -22.33
C GLY A 285 12.24 -19.78 -21.38
N VAL A 286 13.02 -20.86 -21.33
CA VAL A 286 12.73 -22.04 -20.50
C VAL A 286 14.01 -22.60 -19.89
N ILE A 287 13.97 -22.88 -18.59
CA ILE A 287 14.97 -23.70 -17.89
C ILE A 287 14.31 -25.04 -17.59
N ALA A 288 14.76 -26.10 -18.24
CA ALA A 288 14.26 -27.46 -17.99
C ALA A 288 15.32 -28.28 -17.25
N THR A 289 14.89 -28.98 -16.21
CA THR A 289 15.75 -29.85 -15.39
C THR A 289 15.02 -31.14 -15.05
N ALA A 290 15.77 -32.23 -14.84
CA ALA A 290 15.22 -33.52 -14.45
C ALA A 290 16.05 -34.16 -13.34
N SER A 291 15.38 -34.98 -12.52
CA SER A 291 16.03 -35.85 -11.54
C SER A 291 15.77 -37.31 -11.92
N GLY A 292 16.77 -37.94 -12.57
CA GLY A 292 16.64 -39.30 -13.08
C GLY A 292 15.47 -39.45 -14.06
N SER A 293 14.72 -40.55 -13.94
CA SER A 293 13.49 -40.82 -14.69
C SER A 293 12.21 -40.46 -13.92
N HIS A 294 12.33 -39.79 -12.77
CA HIS A 294 11.24 -39.65 -11.79
C HIS A 294 10.64 -38.25 -11.71
N SER A 295 11.37 -37.20 -12.10
CA SER A 295 10.83 -35.86 -12.12
C SER A 295 11.34 -34.99 -13.27
N LEU A 296 10.47 -34.10 -13.74
CA LEU A 296 10.76 -33.05 -14.72
C LEU A 296 10.26 -31.71 -14.18
N SER A 297 11.17 -30.74 -14.09
CA SER A 297 10.90 -29.38 -13.65
C SER A 297 11.20 -28.41 -14.78
N ALA A 298 10.20 -27.63 -15.20
CA ALA A 298 10.35 -26.61 -16.25
C ALA A 298 9.96 -25.23 -15.71
N LEU A 299 10.90 -24.28 -15.74
CA LEU A 299 10.67 -22.88 -15.44
C LEU A 299 10.59 -22.08 -16.73
N LEU A 300 9.40 -21.60 -17.08
CA LEU A 300 9.15 -20.71 -18.20
C LEU A 300 9.16 -19.27 -17.70
N TYR A 301 9.80 -18.37 -18.46
CA TYR A 301 9.73 -16.94 -18.18
C TYR A 301 9.40 -16.15 -19.45
N HIS A 302 8.65 -15.07 -19.28
CA HIS A 302 8.34 -14.11 -20.33
C HIS A 302 8.76 -12.73 -19.80
N SER A 303 9.84 -12.17 -20.36
CA SER A 303 10.47 -10.96 -19.81
C SER A 303 10.90 -9.99 -20.91
N ASN A 304 10.42 -8.75 -20.81
CA ASN A 304 10.97 -7.60 -21.52
C ASN A 304 11.81 -6.71 -20.60
N GLU A 305 12.73 -7.34 -19.86
CA GLU A 305 13.65 -6.66 -18.94
C GLU A 305 12.92 -5.87 -17.84
N SER A 306 13.07 -4.55 -17.82
CA SER A 306 12.45 -3.66 -16.83
C SER A 306 11.12 -3.07 -17.29
N VAL A 307 10.64 -3.44 -18.49
CA VAL A 307 9.42 -2.91 -19.10
C VAL A 307 8.27 -3.88 -18.92
N TRP A 308 7.18 -3.39 -18.33
CA TRP A 308 5.90 -4.09 -18.31
C TRP A 308 5.03 -3.62 -19.48
N GLN A 309 4.55 -4.57 -20.28
CA GLN A 309 3.64 -4.33 -21.40
C GLN A 309 2.28 -5.01 -21.12
N PRO A 310 1.31 -4.30 -20.54
CA PRO A 310 -0.02 -4.87 -20.28
C PRO A 310 -0.71 -5.26 -21.60
N GLY A 311 -1.41 -6.41 -21.60
CA GLY A 311 -2.13 -6.93 -22.77
C GLY A 311 -1.26 -7.75 -23.73
N VAL A 312 0.05 -7.85 -23.51
CA VAL A 312 0.93 -8.73 -24.28
C VAL A 312 0.96 -10.11 -23.62
N GLU A 313 0.42 -11.11 -24.31
CA GLU A 313 0.35 -12.50 -23.85
C GLU A 313 0.98 -13.44 -24.88
N ALA A 314 1.76 -14.41 -24.39
CA ALA A 314 2.31 -15.46 -25.22
C ALA A 314 1.50 -16.75 -25.01
N LYS A 315 0.96 -17.31 -26.10
CA LYS A 315 0.37 -18.65 -26.09
C LYS A 315 1.48 -19.68 -26.18
N VAL A 316 1.70 -20.42 -25.11
CA VAL A 316 2.80 -21.39 -25.01
C VAL A 316 2.26 -22.81 -25.01
N SER A 317 2.82 -23.65 -25.87
CA SER A 317 2.60 -25.10 -25.86
C SER A 317 3.87 -25.80 -25.39
N LEU A 318 3.86 -26.33 -24.16
CA LEU A 318 4.96 -27.14 -23.64
C LEU A 318 4.78 -28.58 -24.10
N ARG A 319 5.80 -29.14 -24.76
CA ARG A 319 5.86 -30.55 -25.16
C ARG A 319 7.03 -31.22 -24.46
N ALA A 320 6.75 -32.30 -23.74
CA ALA A 320 7.76 -33.13 -23.10
C ALA A 320 7.58 -34.57 -23.55
N GLN A 321 8.69 -35.21 -23.95
CA GLN A 321 8.77 -36.65 -24.19
C GLN A 321 9.17 -37.30 -22.87
N LEU A 322 8.27 -38.13 -22.33
CA LEU A 322 8.39 -38.70 -20.99
C LEU A 322 8.12 -40.20 -21.06
N ASP A 323 9.08 -41.00 -20.64
CA ASP A 323 8.94 -42.46 -20.59
C ASP A 323 8.29 -42.90 -19.25
N TRP A 324 7.15 -42.29 -18.92
CA TRP A 324 6.44 -42.56 -17.67
C TRP A 324 5.32 -43.56 -17.87
N THR A 325 5.62 -44.81 -17.55
CA THR A 325 4.71 -45.94 -17.73
C THR A 325 3.54 -45.95 -16.74
N THR A 326 3.64 -45.32 -15.57
CA THR A 326 2.55 -45.25 -14.56
C THR A 326 2.67 -44.05 -13.62
N GLY A 327 1.54 -43.38 -13.34
CA GLY A 327 1.33 -42.59 -12.13
C GLY A 327 2.04 -41.23 -12.04
N ALA A 328 1.93 -40.36 -13.04
CA ALA A 328 2.47 -39.00 -12.98
C ALA A 328 1.50 -38.02 -12.32
N SER A 329 2.00 -37.14 -11.46
CA SER A 329 1.31 -35.93 -11.01
C SER A 329 2.08 -34.70 -11.44
N TRP A 330 1.38 -33.58 -11.60
CA TRP A 330 2.01 -32.31 -11.93
C TRP A 330 1.42 -31.17 -11.13
N ALA A 331 2.20 -30.11 -10.97
CA ALA A 331 1.79 -28.86 -10.35
C ALA A 331 2.27 -27.69 -11.19
N VAL A 332 1.44 -26.66 -11.32
CA VAL A 332 1.81 -25.39 -11.96
C VAL A 332 1.76 -24.27 -10.95
N TYR A 333 2.88 -23.56 -10.84
CA TYR A 333 3.05 -22.35 -10.06
C TYR A 333 3.17 -21.19 -11.04
N GLN A 334 2.48 -20.10 -10.77
CA GLN A 334 2.44 -18.95 -11.66
C GLN A 334 2.68 -17.67 -10.88
N VAL A 335 3.53 -16.82 -11.47
CA VAL A 335 3.78 -15.46 -11.01
C VAL A 335 3.65 -14.51 -12.18
N ASP A 336 2.67 -13.62 -12.14
CA ASP A 336 2.43 -12.56 -13.12
C ASP A 336 1.80 -11.32 -12.46
N ASN A 337 1.63 -10.26 -13.27
CA ASN A 337 1.07 -8.99 -12.82
C ASN A 337 -0.47 -8.95 -12.76
N GLN A 338 -1.17 -9.96 -13.29
CA GLN A 338 -2.64 -10.07 -13.28
C GLN A 338 -3.16 -10.77 -12.01
N LEU A 339 -2.58 -11.92 -11.65
CA LEU A 339 -3.05 -12.80 -10.57
C LEU A 339 -2.24 -12.67 -9.28
N THR A 340 -0.92 -12.52 -9.37
CA THR A 340 -0.01 -12.61 -8.20
C THR A 340 0.76 -11.31 -7.98
N ASN A 341 0.03 -10.22 -7.84
CA ASN A 341 0.60 -8.89 -7.71
C ASN A 341 0.19 -8.21 -6.39
N PRO A 342 0.91 -8.48 -5.28
CA PRO A 342 0.60 -7.88 -3.98
C PRO A 342 0.82 -6.37 -3.98
N TYR A 343 1.71 -5.86 -4.84
CA TYR A 343 1.91 -4.43 -5.04
C TYR A 343 0.66 -3.77 -5.65
N ALA A 344 0.09 -4.36 -6.70
CA ALA A 344 -1.16 -3.87 -7.29
C ALA A 344 -2.34 -3.93 -6.30
N ALA A 345 -2.44 -5.00 -5.50
CA ALA A 345 -3.44 -5.09 -4.42
C ALA A 345 -3.30 -3.93 -3.42
N TRP A 346 -2.08 -3.64 -2.97
CA TRP A 346 -1.79 -2.51 -2.08
C TRP A 346 -2.10 -1.15 -2.72
N VAL A 347 -1.79 -0.97 -4.01
CA VAL A 347 -2.10 0.26 -4.76
C VAL A 347 -3.61 0.47 -4.89
N ARG A 348 -4.39 -0.58 -5.19
CA ARG A 348 -5.86 -0.52 -5.26
C ARG A 348 -6.51 -0.06 -3.96
N GLN A 349 -5.88 -0.35 -2.82
CA GLN A 349 -6.34 0.08 -1.50
C GLN A 349 -5.92 1.53 -1.14
N GLY A 350 -5.28 2.27 -2.07
CA GLY A 350 -4.82 3.64 -1.85
C GLY A 350 -3.45 3.75 -1.18
N CYS A 351 -2.60 2.71 -1.29
CA CYS A 351 -1.25 2.67 -0.75
C CYS A 351 -1.18 2.94 0.77
N PRO A 352 -1.98 2.27 1.62
CA PRO A 352 -2.02 2.55 3.05
C PRO A 352 -0.62 2.34 3.69
N PRO A 353 -0.07 3.33 4.42
CA PRO A 353 1.22 3.18 5.10
C PRO A 353 1.14 2.24 6.33
N PHE A 354 -0.07 2.00 6.83
CA PHE A 354 -0.39 1.10 7.94
C PHE A 354 -1.64 0.30 7.56
N PRO A 355 -1.52 -0.76 6.74
CA PRO A 355 -2.68 -1.55 6.32
C PRO A 355 -3.38 -2.19 7.52
N SER A 356 -4.72 -2.24 7.51
CA SER A 356 -5.49 -3.03 8.47
C SER A 356 -5.25 -4.54 8.27
N ALA A 357 -5.73 -5.38 9.19
CA ALA A 357 -5.65 -6.83 9.04
C ALA A 357 -6.30 -7.30 7.72
N LEU A 358 -7.53 -6.87 7.45
CA LEU A 358 -8.25 -7.18 6.20
C LEU A 358 -7.49 -6.71 4.96
N GLN A 359 -6.95 -5.48 4.99
CA GLN A 359 -6.14 -4.96 3.90
C GLN A 359 -4.89 -5.81 3.65
N LEU A 360 -4.23 -6.27 4.72
CA LEU A 360 -3.06 -7.11 4.63
C LEU A 360 -3.39 -8.52 4.13
N ASP A 361 -4.52 -9.08 4.54
CA ASP A 361 -4.99 -10.38 4.06
C ASP A 361 -5.26 -10.33 2.56
N ASP A 362 -5.92 -9.27 2.07
CA ASP A 362 -6.12 -9.04 0.63
C ASP A 362 -4.81 -8.89 -0.14
N ILE A 363 -3.82 -8.20 0.44
CA ILE A 363 -2.48 -8.07 -0.16
C ILE A 363 -1.79 -9.44 -0.21
N ARG A 364 -1.89 -10.22 0.87
CA ARG A 364 -1.24 -11.53 1.01
C ARG A 364 -1.86 -12.61 0.13
N ALA A 365 -3.17 -12.52 -0.12
CA ALA A 365 -3.88 -13.38 -1.06
C ALA A 365 -3.29 -13.31 -2.48
N SER A 366 -2.56 -12.23 -2.81
CA SER A 366 -1.89 -12.05 -4.10
C SER A 366 -0.40 -12.44 -4.10
N GLU A 367 0.16 -13.07 -3.06
CA GLU A 367 1.61 -13.38 -2.99
C GLU A 367 2.07 -14.49 -3.94
N VAL A 368 1.30 -15.58 -4.06
CA VAL A 368 1.62 -16.75 -4.90
C VAL A 368 0.33 -17.44 -5.33
N CYS A 369 0.25 -17.85 -6.59
CA CYS A 369 -0.79 -18.74 -7.09
C CYS A 369 -0.19 -20.14 -7.31
N VAL A 370 -0.73 -21.14 -6.61
CA VAL A 370 -0.54 -22.55 -6.93
C VAL A 370 -1.83 -23.00 -7.58
N SER A 371 -1.77 -23.48 -8.82
CA SER A 371 -2.90 -24.13 -9.44
C SER A 371 -2.80 -25.64 -9.18
N PRO A 372 -3.61 -26.22 -8.28
CA PRO A 372 -3.68 -27.67 -8.12
C PRO A 372 -4.56 -28.24 -9.24
N TYR A 373 -4.07 -28.24 -10.48
CA TYR A 373 -4.60 -29.19 -11.44
C TYR A 373 -4.07 -30.57 -11.05
N ALA A 374 -4.79 -31.26 -10.16
CA ALA A 374 -4.61 -32.70 -9.99
C ALA A 374 -5.18 -33.38 -11.24
N PRO A 375 -4.39 -34.08 -12.08
CA PRO A 375 -4.99 -34.91 -13.09
C PRO A 375 -5.70 -36.09 -12.40
N SER A 376 -7.03 -36.09 -12.43
CA SER A 376 -7.81 -37.32 -12.36
C SER A 376 -7.67 -38.02 -13.72
N ASN A 377 -6.66 -38.87 -13.91
CA ASN A 377 -6.84 -40.19 -14.56
C ASN A 377 -5.53 -40.95 -14.82
N ARG A 378 -5.69 -42.28 -14.68
CA ARG A 378 -4.73 -43.38 -14.80
C ARG A 378 -4.41 -43.72 -16.28
N ALA A 379 -3.86 -42.79 -17.06
CA ALA A 379 -3.37 -43.10 -18.41
C ALA A 379 -1.85 -42.92 -18.51
N PRO A 380 -1.12 -43.81 -19.22
CA PRO A 380 0.31 -43.65 -19.45
C PRO A 380 0.57 -42.36 -20.24
N PHE A 381 1.44 -41.52 -19.70
CA PHE A 381 1.68 -40.17 -20.20
C PHE A 381 2.89 -40.19 -21.14
N VAL A 382 2.70 -40.72 -22.36
CA VAL A 382 3.80 -40.94 -23.32
C VAL A 382 4.23 -39.64 -24.03
N ALA A 383 3.32 -38.67 -24.18
CA ALA A 383 3.63 -37.33 -24.66
C ALA A 383 2.55 -36.33 -24.21
N GLY A 384 2.93 -35.36 -23.37
CA GLY A 384 2.03 -34.31 -22.92
C GLY A 384 2.17 -33.03 -23.72
N VAL A 385 1.03 -32.43 -24.12
CA VAL A 385 0.99 -31.05 -24.61
C VAL A 385 0.22 -30.23 -23.59
N LEU A 386 0.90 -29.35 -22.85
CA LEU A 386 0.25 -28.37 -21.99
C LEU A 386 0.15 -27.05 -22.76
N ARG A 387 -1.08 -26.56 -22.95
CA ARG A 387 -1.33 -25.24 -23.54
C ARG A 387 -1.62 -24.25 -22.42
N THR A 388 -0.93 -23.12 -22.45
CA THR A 388 -1.06 -22.10 -21.41
C THR A 388 -0.91 -20.70 -22.00
N ASP A 389 -1.67 -19.75 -21.49
CA ASP A 389 -1.44 -18.34 -21.76
C ASP A 389 -0.43 -17.78 -20.74
N ASN A 390 0.58 -17.03 -21.21
CA ASN A 390 1.68 -16.52 -20.40
C ASN A 390 1.83 -15.00 -20.59
N ALA A 391 1.31 -14.21 -19.64
CA ALA A 391 1.34 -12.75 -19.70
C ALA A 391 2.77 -12.19 -19.63
N SER A 392 3.02 -11.02 -20.21
CA SER A 392 4.29 -10.29 -20.03
C SER A 392 4.16 -9.25 -18.92
N PRO A 393 5.01 -9.27 -17.86
CA PRO A 393 5.97 -10.28 -17.49
C PRO A 393 5.33 -11.44 -16.70
N SER A 394 5.92 -12.63 -16.81
CA SER A 394 5.54 -13.78 -16.00
C SER A 394 6.70 -14.76 -15.78
N VAL A 395 6.59 -15.52 -14.68
CA VAL A 395 7.37 -16.72 -14.39
C VAL A 395 6.39 -17.83 -14.05
N ARG A 396 6.49 -18.94 -14.77
CA ARG A 396 5.68 -20.14 -14.53
C ARG A 396 6.59 -21.33 -14.30
N PHE A 397 6.35 -22.06 -13.23
CA PHE A 397 7.08 -23.30 -12.93
C PHE A 397 6.11 -24.47 -13.03
N GLN A 398 6.53 -25.50 -13.76
CA GLN A 398 5.83 -26.76 -13.86
C GLN A 398 6.71 -27.84 -13.23
N ASP A 399 6.17 -28.51 -12.22
CA ASP A 399 6.76 -29.67 -11.59
C ASP A 399 5.98 -30.90 -12.03
N GLN A 400 6.66 -31.97 -12.39
CA GLN A 400 6.04 -33.24 -12.68
C GLN A 400 6.81 -34.36 -11.97
N GLU A 401 6.09 -35.20 -11.24
CA GLU A 401 6.67 -36.24 -10.38
C GLU A 401 5.97 -37.58 -10.61
N LYS A 402 6.75 -38.66 -10.72
CA LYS A 402 6.26 -40.04 -10.78
C LYS A 402 5.93 -40.51 -9.36
N ARG A 403 4.66 -40.77 -9.06
CA ARG A 403 4.25 -41.37 -7.78
C ARG A 403 4.79 -42.78 -7.67
N HIS A 404 5.47 -43.08 -6.56
CA HIS A 404 5.68 -44.45 -6.14
C HIS A 404 4.39 -44.97 -5.53
N SER A 405 3.88 -46.06 -6.08
CA SER A 405 2.83 -46.86 -5.44
C SER A 405 3.42 -47.54 -4.21
N SER A 406 3.61 -46.80 -3.13
CA SER A 406 3.83 -47.37 -1.81
C SER A 406 2.48 -47.49 -1.12
N PHE A 407 1.65 -48.42 -1.60
CA PHE A 407 0.62 -49.00 -0.73
C PHE A 407 1.38 -49.89 0.26
N LEU A 408 1.70 -49.34 1.43
CA LEU A 408 1.87 -50.15 2.63
C LEU A 408 0.48 -50.75 2.93
N HIS A 409 0.26 -51.97 2.47
CA HIS A 409 -0.59 -52.87 3.23
C HIS A 409 0.22 -53.28 4.47
N VAL A 410 -0.16 -52.70 5.61
CA VAL A 410 -0.16 -53.38 6.91
C VAL A 410 -1.51 -53.10 7.54
#